data_AF-A0A2M9ZPC0-F1
#
_entry.id   AF-A0A2M9ZPC0-F1
#
_cell.length_a   1.000
_cell.length_b   1.000
_cell.length_c   1.000
_cell.angle_alpha   90.00
_cell.angle_beta   90.00
_cell.angle_gamma   90.00
#
_symmetry.space_group_name_H-M   'P 1'
#
loop_
_entity.id
_entity.type
_entity.pdbx_description
1 polymer ?
#
loop_
_entity_poly.entity_id
_entity_poly.type
_entity_poly.pdbx_seq_one_letter_code
_entity_poly.pdbx_strand_id
1 'polypeptide(L)'
;MPFLSYASELWPILWKLFATVSAAVFYWDFYRRTYYSGHEPLVSITAFYSGMFATGIALIWEAAVFDLFPKLSPFSQAIFAGALPEEVSKVALALWYLRKVKPSASLADGLYFGLTLGASFGCIENVFYSFKLEFWPSLLRAGTSLPLHTFLGGILGFILLQNQQSRKSFLKNIETIFWFLGIVLLHGVYNRLLIGSGEGILFVPILLGVAFIILEVLMVQSQVTLPFEILQAGGLFIDDYKIIQKYSRYDSWMRSAQSKEKVRVVPAFRPLSPGRTLISILLFGIPIFCANFYFFTPELIPYYLENIDFLLFIALFMEYPAWLGILFLLRGILNPSFFRERILKIPLFLSVNLGKEEDAESTLAYSLSRRGFYSPVIREPELGIPLFVSFYVAGRTFQNILAIPVWKNFRPDDPQFESGALYRFPKVPFRLLLWRWSVRIRQQIRNSLTVFLRKE
;
A
#
# COMPACT_ATOMS: atom_id res chain seq x y z
N MET A 1 21.01 -51.40 10.00
CA MET A 1 20.97 -50.92 8.60
C MET A 1 20.97 -49.40 8.60
N PRO A 2 22.06 -48.72 8.22
CA PRO A 2 22.16 -47.25 8.26
C PRO A 2 21.39 -46.54 7.15
N PHE A 3 20.97 -47.27 6.10
CA PHE A 3 20.26 -46.69 4.95
C PHE A 3 18.77 -46.38 5.25
N LEU A 4 18.16 -47.02 6.25
CA LEU A 4 16.76 -46.79 6.63
C LEU A 4 16.57 -45.63 7.61
N SER A 5 17.59 -45.26 8.40
CA SER A 5 17.52 -44.07 9.28
C SER A 5 17.74 -42.76 8.51
N TYR A 6 18.42 -42.81 7.36
CA TYR A 6 18.57 -41.64 6.49
C TYR A 6 17.24 -41.27 5.80
N ALA A 7 16.43 -42.27 5.44
CA ALA A 7 15.13 -42.05 4.80
C ALA A 7 14.11 -41.40 5.75
N SER A 8 14.18 -41.66 7.06
CA SER A 8 13.29 -41.07 8.06
C SER A 8 13.57 -39.58 8.31
N GLU A 9 14.81 -39.11 8.15
CA GLU A 9 15.15 -37.69 8.34
C GLU A 9 14.98 -36.84 7.07
N LEU A 10 15.07 -37.46 5.88
CA LEU A 10 14.92 -36.76 4.60
C LEU A 10 13.46 -36.32 4.34
N TRP A 11 12.47 -37.15 4.71
CA TRP A 11 11.08 -36.90 4.38
C TRP A 11 10.51 -35.62 5.03
N PRO A 12 10.74 -35.34 6.33
CA PRO A 12 10.33 -34.07 6.94
C PRO A 12 10.95 -32.85 6.26
N ILE A 13 12.23 -32.92 5.88
CA ILE A 13 12.92 -31.82 5.19
C ILE A 13 12.28 -31.55 3.83
N LEU A 14 12.02 -32.61 3.04
CA LEU A 14 11.36 -32.49 1.74
C LEU A 14 9.96 -31.86 1.86
N TRP A 15 9.19 -32.23 2.90
CA TRP A 15 7.89 -31.60 3.14
C TRP A 15 7.98 -30.14 3.55
N LYS A 16 8.95 -29.76 4.39
CA LYS A 16 9.16 -28.35 4.75
C LYS A 16 9.50 -27.52 3.50
N LEU A 17 10.39 -28.04 2.64
CA LEU A 17 10.76 -27.39 1.38
C LEU A 17 9.57 -27.30 0.42
N PHE A 18 8.82 -28.39 0.26
CA PHE A 18 7.62 -28.42 -0.57
C PHE A 18 6.58 -27.40 -0.09
N ALA A 19 6.32 -27.33 1.21
CA ALA A 19 5.39 -26.38 1.80
C ALA A 19 5.82 -24.93 1.53
N THR A 20 7.11 -24.62 1.74
CA THR A 20 7.66 -23.28 1.48
C THR A 20 7.52 -22.87 0.02
N VAL A 21 7.96 -23.73 -0.92
CA VAL A 21 7.87 -23.43 -2.36
C VAL A 21 6.41 -23.34 -2.82
N SER A 22 5.55 -24.24 -2.35
CA SER A 22 4.13 -24.23 -2.70
C SER A 22 3.43 -22.98 -2.19
N ALA A 23 3.71 -22.56 -0.96
CA ALA A 23 3.21 -21.31 -0.43
C ALA A 23 3.71 -20.11 -1.25
N ALA A 24 4.97 -20.12 -1.70
CA ALA A 24 5.56 -18.99 -2.44
C ALA A 24 4.88 -18.84 -3.80
N VAL A 25 4.72 -19.97 -4.50
CA VAL A 25 4.01 -20.04 -5.76
C VAL A 25 2.55 -19.64 -5.58
N PHE A 26 1.89 -20.13 -4.53
CA PHE A 26 0.50 -19.78 -4.23
C PHE A 26 0.33 -18.27 -4.06
N TYR A 27 1.10 -17.61 -3.18
CA TYR A 27 0.96 -16.17 -2.96
C TYR A 27 1.36 -15.37 -4.21
N TRP A 28 2.46 -15.73 -4.89
CA TRP A 28 2.84 -15.06 -6.11
C TRP A 28 1.76 -15.16 -7.21
N ASP A 29 1.23 -16.36 -7.49
CA ASP A 29 0.19 -16.57 -8.50
C ASP A 29 -1.13 -15.90 -8.09
N PHE A 30 -1.51 -16.02 -6.81
CA PHE A 30 -2.70 -15.39 -6.25
C PHE A 30 -2.67 -13.88 -6.50
N TYR A 31 -1.57 -13.20 -6.17
CA TYR A 31 -1.45 -11.76 -6.38
C TYR A 31 -1.29 -11.41 -7.87
N ARG A 32 -0.43 -12.12 -8.61
CA ARG A 32 -0.25 -11.92 -10.06
C ARG A 32 -1.57 -11.91 -10.80
N ARG A 33 -2.41 -12.94 -10.63
CA ARG A 33 -3.71 -13.06 -11.33
C ARG A 33 -4.72 -11.98 -10.96
N THR A 34 -4.59 -11.35 -9.79
CA THR A 34 -5.49 -10.26 -9.39
C THR A 34 -5.06 -8.92 -9.95
N TYR A 35 -3.76 -8.67 -9.92
CA TYR A 35 -3.22 -7.32 -9.91
C TYR A 35 -2.42 -7.01 -11.15
N TYR A 36 -1.99 -8.03 -11.89
CA TYR A 36 -1.16 -7.85 -13.07
C TYR A 36 -1.77 -8.57 -14.28
N SER A 37 -2.25 -7.76 -15.23
CA SER A 37 -2.68 -8.21 -16.56
C SER A 37 -1.57 -8.05 -17.61
N GLY A 38 -0.43 -7.47 -17.23
CA GLY A 38 0.73 -7.37 -18.10
C GLY A 38 1.40 -8.73 -18.28
N HIS A 39 1.96 -8.96 -19.46
CA HIS A 39 2.56 -10.25 -19.82
C HIS A 39 4.03 -10.09 -20.19
N GLU A 40 4.80 -9.27 -19.45
CA GLU A 40 6.25 -9.17 -19.69
C GLU A 40 7.01 -10.18 -18.81
N PRO A 41 7.52 -11.30 -19.36
CA PRO A 41 8.22 -12.31 -18.56
C PRO A 41 9.50 -11.77 -17.93
N LEU A 42 10.17 -10.83 -18.62
CA LEU A 42 11.43 -10.22 -18.17
C LEU A 42 11.29 -9.50 -16.83
N VAL A 43 10.16 -8.82 -16.58
CA VAL A 43 9.90 -8.16 -15.28
C VAL A 43 9.85 -9.20 -14.16
N SER A 44 9.14 -10.30 -14.40
CA SER A 44 8.97 -11.38 -13.41
C SER A 44 10.30 -12.08 -13.12
N ILE A 45 11.06 -12.41 -14.17
CA ILE A 45 12.38 -13.05 -14.06
C ILE A 45 13.34 -12.14 -13.29
N THR A 46 13.39 -10.86 -13.66
CA THR A 46 14.29 -9.88 -13.01
C THR A 46 13.90 -9.65 -11.55
N ALA A 47 12.61 -9.56 -11.24
CA ALA A 47 12.12 -9.44 -9.87
C ALA A 47 12.47 -10.67 -9.02
N PHE A 48 12.29 -11.88 -9.57
CA PHE A 48 12.66 -13.12 -8.89
C PHE A 48 14.15 -13.14 -8.55
N TYR A 49 15.03 -12.95 -9.54
CA TYR A 49 16.48 -12.92 -9.27
C TYR A 49 16.86 -11.76 -8.33
N SER A 50 16.21 -10.60 -8.42
CA SER A 50 16.42 -9.49 -7.47
C SER A 50 16.10 -9.90 -6.04
N GLY A 51 15.02 -10.68 -5.82
CA GLY A 51 14.68 -11.22 -4.50
C GLY A 51 15.73 -12.20 -3.98
N MET A 52 16.23 -13.07 -4.85
CA MET A 52 17.33 -13.99 -4.53
C MET A 52 18.62 -13.27 -4.13
N PHE A 53 19.05 -12.29 -4.93
CA PHE A 53 20.23 -11.48 -4.61
C PHE A 53 20.02 -10.65 -3.34
N ALA A 54 18.84 -10.05 -3.15
CA ALA A 54 18.52 -9.30 -1.93
C ALA A 54 18.60 -10.19 -0.69
N THR A 55 18.19 -11.47 -0.78
CA THR A 55 18.32 -12.42 0.34
C THR A 55 19.78 -12.68 0.67
N GLY A 56 20.64 -12.89 -0.34
CA GLY A 56 22.08 -13.05 -0.14
C GLY A 56 22.73 -11.84 0.55
N ILE A 57 22.39 -10.62 0.13
CA ILE A 57 22.88 -9.39 0.75
C ILE A 57 22.41 -9.29 2.21
N ALA A 58 21.14 -9.58 2.47
CA ALA A 58 20.57 -9.53 3.81
C ALA A 58 21.30 -10.52 4.75
N LEU A 59 21.49 -11.77 4.33
CA LEU A 59 22.19 -12.77 5.13
C LEU A 59 23.64 -12.39 5.44
N ILE A 60 24.37 -11.81 4.47
CA ILE A 60 25.74 -11.31 4.70
C ILE A 60 25.73 -10.16 5.71
N TRP A 61 24.78 -9.24 5.58
CA TRP A 61 24.64 -8.11 6.50
C TRP A 61 24.32 -8.61 7.91
N GLU A 62 23.31 -9.45 8.07
CA GLU A 62 22.90 -10.04 9.35
C GLU A 62 24.09 -10.70 10.04
N ALA A 63 24.84 -11.54 9.32
CA ALA A 63 26.03 -12.18 9.85
C ALA A 63 27.11 -11.18 10.32
N ALA A 64 27.31 -10.08 9.58
CA ALA A 64 28.29 -9.05 9.93
C ALA A 64 27.87 -8.18 11.13
N VAL A 65 26.57 -8.07 11.39
CA VAL A 65 25.99 -7.14 12.37
C VAL A 65 25.46 -7.83 13.62
N PHE A 66 25.28 -9.15 13.59
CA PHE A 66 24.79 -9.96 14.71
C PHE A 66 25.59 -9.71 15.99
N ASP A 67 26.92 -9.70 15.89
CA ASP A 67 27.83 -9.52 17.03
C ASP A 67 27.99 -8.06 17.48
N LEU A 68 27.50 -7.09 16.71
CA LEU A 68 27.58 -5.66 17.06
C LEU A 68 26.48 -5.22 18.03
N PHE A 69 25.42 -6.02 18.17
CA PHE A 69 24.23 -5.66 18.94
C PHE A 69 23.79 -6.71 20.01
N PRO A 70 24.71 -7.36 20.76
CA PRO A 70 24.36 -8.46 21.65
C PRO A 70 23.53 -8.05 22.88
N LYS A 71 23.47 -6.74 23.19
CA LYS A 71 22.76 -6.18 24.36
C LYS A 71 21.43 -5.50 24.01
N LEU A 72 20.96 -5.62 22.76
CA LEU A 72 19.68 -5.03 22.38
C LEU A 72 18.51 -5.80 23.00
N SER A 73 17.41 -5.09 23.27
CA SER A 73 16.15 -5.74 23.63
C SER A 73 15.68 -6.67 22.50
N PRO A 74 14.91 -7.74 22.76
CA PRO A 74 14.42 -8.63 21.70
C PRO A 74 13.66 -7.91 20.59
N PHE A 75 12.93 -6.83 20.93
CA PHE A 75 12.24 -6.00 19.95
C PHE A 75 13.22 -5.19 19.09
N SER A 76 14.22 -4.58 19.71
CA SER A 76 15.27 -3.85 19.00
C SER A 76 16.09 -4.78 18.10
N GLN A 77 16.39 -6.01 18.54
CA GLN A 77 17.09 -7.01 17.74
C GLN A 77 16.25 -7.43 16.53
N ALA A 78 14.95 -7.70 16.70
CA ALA A 78 14.03 -8.04 15.61
C ALA A 78 13.98 -6.98 14.51
N ILE A 79 14.13 -5.69 14.88
CA ILE A 79 14.16 -4.57 13.94
C ILE A 79 15.55 -4.40 13.33
N PHE A 80 16.57 -4.13 14.15
CA PHE A 80 17.87 -3.65 13.66
C PHE A 80 18.76 -4.77 13.10
N ALA A 81 18.64 -5.98 13.64
CA ALA A 81 19.44 -7.13 13.22
C ALA A 81 18.68 -8.10 12.29
N GLY A 82 17.37 -7.94 12.12
CA GLY A 82 16.56 -8.74 11.18
C GLY A 82 15.89 -7.87 10.12
N ALA A 83 14.77 -7.25 10.46
CA ALA A 83 13.92 -6.58 9.48
C ALA A 83 14.62 -5.48 8.68
N LEU A 84 15.50 -4.68 9.31
CA LEU A 84 16.19 -3.58 8.64
C LEU A 84 17.16 -4.06 7.55
N PRO A 85 18.15 -4.95 7.82
CA PRO A 85 18.99 -5.56 6.79
C PRO A 85 18.21 -6.12 5.60
N GLU A 86 17.14 -6.86 5.89
CA GLU A 86 16.31 -7.49 4.87
C GLU A 86 15.60 -6.46 3.97
N GLU A 87 14.93 -5.48 4.56
CA GLU A 87 14.19 -4.46 3.80
C GLU A 87 15.11 -3.49 3.07
N VAL A 88 16.26 -3.12 3.65
CA VAL A 88 17.27 -2.32 2.95
C VAL A 88 17.79 -3.05 1.71
N SER A 89 18.03 -4.36 1.82
CA SER A 89 18.48 -5.18 0.69
C SER A 89 17.44 -5.20 -0.44
N LYS A 90 16.16 -5.37 -0.10
CA LYS A 90 15.06 -5.28 -1.08
C LYS A 90 14.99 -3.90 -1.74
N VAL A 91 15.12 -2.82 -0.97
CA VAL A 91 15.15 -1.44 -1.49
C VAL A 91 16.28 -1.23 -2.49
N ALA A 92 17.49 -1.71 -2.17
CA ALA A 92 18.66 -1.54 -3.02
C ALA A 92 18.44 -2.14 -4.42
N LEU A 93 17.95 -3.39 -4.47
CA LEU A 93 17.68 -4.08 -5.73
C LEU A 93 16.47 -3.49 -6.47
N ALA A 94 15.40 -3.13 -5.74
CA ALA A 94 14.25 -2.48 -6.33
C ALA A 94 14.60 -1.12 -6.96
N LEU A 95 15.41 -0.31 -6.30
CA LEU A 95 15.90 0.96 -6.86
C LEU A 95 16.79 0.74 -8.08
N TRP A 96 17.67 -0.26 -8.06
CA TRP A 96 18.51 -0.61 -9.21
C TRP A 96 17.69 -0.92 -10.46
N TYR A 97 16.61 -1.69 -10.30
CA TYR A 97 15.71 -2.04 -11.40
C TYR A 97 14.81 -0.87 -11.81
N LEU A 98 14.07 -0.28 -10.87
CA LEU A 98 13.05 0.72 -11.17
C LEU A 98 13.63 1.99 -11.80
N ARG A 99 14.89 2.36 -11.50
CA ARG A 99 15.59 3.47 -12.17
C ARG A 99 15.79 3.26 -13.67
N LYS A 100 15.80 2.01 -14.13
CA LYS A 100 15.97 1.63 -15.54
C LYS A 100 14.64 1.32 -16.22
N VAL A 101 13.52 1.35 -15.49
CA VAL A 101 12.21 1.02 -16.04
C VAL A 101 11.81 2.08 -17.08
N LYS A 102 11.11 1.64 -18.12
CA LYS A 102 10.63 2.53 -19.18
C LYS A 102 9.68 3.59 -18.61
N PRO A 103 9.63 4.81 -19.17
CA PRO A 103 8.64 5.82 -18.79
C PRO A 103 7.18 5.36 -18.92
N SER A 104 6.93 4.35 -19.76
CA SER A 104 5.63 3.71 -19.95
C SER A 104 5.15 2.89 -18.73
N ALA A 105 6.03 2.60 -17.76
CA ALA A 105 5.67 1.81 -16.59
C ALA A 105 4.57 2.48 -15.77
N SER A 106 3.52 1.73 -15.51
CA SER A 106 2.44 2.09 -14.59
C SER A 106 2.85 1.83 -13.14
N LEU A 107 2.15 2.44 -12.19
CA LEU A 107 2.33 2.12 -10.77
C LEU A 107 2.06 0.63 -10.45
N ALA A 108 1.24 -0.03 -11.28
CA ALA A 108 0.95 -1.46 -11.13
C ALA A 108 2.18 -2.32 -11.48
N ASP A 109 3.03 -1.90 -12.42
CA ASP A 109 4.28 -2.59 -12.75
C ASP A 109 5.26 -2.56 -11.58
N GLY A 110 5.39 -1.40 -10.91
CA GLY A 110 6.22 -1.28 -9.71
C GLY A 110 5.72 -2.14 -8.54
N LEU A 111 4.40 -2.15 -8.33
CA LEU A 111 3.76 -3.00 -7.32
C LEU A 111 3.99 -4.49 -7.62
N TYR A 112 3.80 -4.91 -8.87
CA TYR A 112 4.02 -6.30 -9.30
C TYR A 112 5.48 -6.76 -9.18
N PHE A 113 6.42 -5.90 -9.59
CA PHE A 113 7.85 -6.15 -9.39
C PHE A 113 8.16 -6.37 -7.91
N GLY A 114 7.66 -5.48 -7.04
CA GLY A 114 7.84 -5.57 -5.61
C GLY A 114 7.25 -6.84 -4.99
N LEU A 115 6.03 -7.24 -5.39
CA LEU A 115 5.39 -8.48 -4.97
C LEU A 115 6.25 -9.70 -5.29
N THR A 116 6.75 -9.77 -6.53
CA THR A 116 7.56 -10.91 -7.00
C THR A 116 8.93 -10.96 -6.32
N LEU A 117 9.55 -9.80 -6.12
CA LEU A 117 10.79 -9.68 -5.35
C LEU A 117 10.58 -10.16 -3.91
N GLY A 118 9.52 -9.71 -3.25
CA GLY A 118 9.16 -10.10 -1.88
C GLY A 118 8.85 -11.60 -1.75
N ALA A 119 8.08 -12.16 -2.68
CA ALA A 119 7.78 -13.59 -2.71
C ALA A 119 9.04 -14.45 -2.91
N SER A 120 9.94 -14.03 -3.82
CA SER A 120 11.23 -14.72 -4.00
C SER A 120 12.12 -14.62 -2.77
N PHE A 121 12.19 -13.43 -2.14
CA PHE A 121 12.96 -13.23 -0.92
C PHE A 121 12.46 -14.14 0.18
N GLY A 122 11.16 -14.08 0.48
CA GLY A 122 10.55 -14.89 1.52
C GLY A 122 10.67 -16.40 1.25
N CYS A 123 10.60 -16.83 -0.02
CA CYS A 123 10.80 -18.24 -0.37
C CYS A 123 12.19 -18.72 0.06
N ILE A 124 13.24 -18.00 -0.33
CA ILE A 124 14.62 -18.40 -0.07
C ILE A 124 14.93 -18.31 1.42
N GLU A 125 14.47 -17.25 2.08
CA GLU A 125 14.60 -17.09 3.53
C GLU A 125 13.97 -18.30 4.25
N ASN A 126 12.75 -18.68 3.89
CA ASN A 126 12.06 -19.80 4.52
C ASN A 126 12.65 -21.17 4.14
N VAL A 127 13.29 -21.31 2.97
CA VAL A 127 14.12 -22.48 2.66
C VAL A 127 15.27 -22.59 3.66
N PHE A 128 16.00 -21.51 3.94
CA PHE A 128 17.07 -21.53 4.94
C PHE A 128 16.55 -21.83 6.35
N TYR A 129 15.42 -21.24 6.75
CA TYR A 129 14.79 -21.54 8.04
C TYR A 129 14.27 -22.97 8.15
N SER A 130 13.87 -23.61 7.04
CA SER A 130 13.38 -25.00 7.06
C SER A 130 14.44 -26.02 7.51
N PHE A 131 15.72 -25.70 7.32
CA PHE A 131 16.85 -26.50 7.82
C PHE A 131 17.15 -26.24 9.30
N LYS A 132 16.68 -25.12 9.86
CA LYS A 132 16.96 -24.72 11.25
C LYS A 132 15.80 -25.02 12.20
N LEU A 133 14.57 -25.00 11.71
CA LEU A 133 13.37 -25.11 12.51
C LEU A 133 12.76 -26.50 12.44
N GLU A 134 12.03 -26.86 13.48
CA GLU A 134 11.15 -28.04 13.47
C GLU A 134 10.02 -27.92 12.44
N PHE A 135 9.34 -29.03 12.18
CA PHE A 135 8.30 -29.11 11.14
C PHE A 135 7.18 -28.07 11.32
N TRP A 136 6.54 -28.02 12.49
CA TRP A 136 5.41 -27.12 12.73
C TRP A 136 5.78 -25.63 12.68
N PRO A 137 6.86 -25.15 13.34
CA PRO A 137 7.31 -23.76 13.19
C PRO A 137 7.71 -23.40 11.76
N SER A 138 8.34 -24.33 11.02
CA SER A 138 8.68 -24.12 9.61
C SER A 138 7.43 -23.95 8.75
N LEU A 139 6.39 -24.77 8.97
CA LEU A 139 5.12 -24.66 8.25
C LEU A 139 4.39 -23.35 8.58
N LEU A 140 4.39 -22.95 9.86
CA LEU A 140 3.79 -21.68 10.29
C LEU A 140 4.45 -20.51 9.56
N ARG A 141 5.78 -20.46 9.55
CA ARG A 141 6.51 -19.40 8.85
C ARG A 141 6.26 -19.40 7.34
N ALA A 142 6.18 -20.56 6.70
CA ALA A 142 5.82 -20.64 5.28
C ALA A 142 4.43 -20.03 5.02
N GLY A 143 3.49 -20.24 5.94
CA GLY A 143 2.14 -19.66 5.89
C GLY A 143 2.09 -18.16 6.20
N THR A 144 2.96 -17.64 7.07
CA THR A 144 2.83 -16.26 7.60
C THR A 144 3.93 -15.29 7.16
N SER A 145 5.18 -15.72 7.04
CA SER A 145 6.32 -14.85 6.65
C SER A 145 6.25 -14.49 5.18
N LEU A 146 5.90 -15.49 4.38
CA LEU A 146 5.87 -15.41 2.95
C LEU A 146 4.82 -14.44 2.40
N PRO A 147 3.54 -14.44 2.85
CA PRO A 147 2.61 -13.38 2.49
C PRO A 147 3.09 -12.02 2.98
N LEU A 148 3.68 -11.93 4.18
CA LEU A 148 4.18 -10.66 4.69
C LEU A 148 5.26 -10.07 3.77
N HIS A 149 6.31 -10.82 3.43
CA HIS A 149 7.34 -10.36 2.49
C HIS A 149 6.75 -10.00 1.13
N THR A 150 5.80 -10.79 0.65
CA THR A 150 5.09 -10.51 -0.60
C THR A 150 4.39 -9.16 -0.52
N PHE A 151 3.58 -8.91 0.52
CA PHE A 151 2.81 -7.68 0.67
C PHE A 151 3.70 -6.47 0.85
N LEU A 152 4.67 -6.56 1.75
CA LEU A 152 5.62 -5.49 2.03
C LEU A 152 6.48 -5.18 0.80
N GLY A 153 6.89 -6.21 0.04
CA GLY A 153 7.56 -6.05 -1.25
C GLY A 153 6.69 -5.28 -2.25
N GLY A 154 5.42 -5.64 -2.39
CA GLY A 154 4.48 -4.93 -3.28
C GLY A 154 4.26 -3.47 -2.89
N ILE A 155 4.07 -3.21 -1.59
CA ILE A 155 3.98 -1.86 -1.02
C ILE A 155 5.25 -1.07 -1.34
N LEU A 156 6.43 -1.67 -1.11
CA LEU A 156 7.72 -1.05 -1.41
C LEU A 156 7.86 -0.68 -2.88
N GLY A 157 7.58 -1.63 -3.79
CA GLY A 157 7.69 -1.42 -5.23
C GLY A 157 6.79 -0.30 -5.74
N PHE A 158 5.54 -0.22 -5.24
CA PHE A 158 4.64 0.89 -5.54
C PHE A 158 5.21 2.25 -5.09
N ILE A 159 5.73 2.32 -3.87
CA ILE A 159 6.18 3.59 -3.26
C ILE A 159 7.45 4.09 -3.93
N LEU A 160 8.38 3.21 -4.26
CA LEU A 160 9.62 3.56 -4.97
C LEU A 160 9.32 4.07 -6.39
N LEU A 161 8.46 3.37 -7.14
CA LEU A 161 8.10 3.82 -8.49
C LEU A 161 7.29 5.12 -8.46
N GLN A 162 6.34 5.24 -7.52
CA GLN A 162 5.61 6.48 -7.30
C GLN A 162 6.56 7.63 -6.98
N ASN A 163 7.57 7.41 -6.14
CA ASN A 163 8.58 8.43 -5.86
C ASN A 163 9.31 8.82 -7.16
N GLN A 164 9.79 7.87 -7.95
CA GLN A 164 10.51 8.16 -9.19
C GLN A 164 9.67 8.99 -10.18
N GLN A 165 8.38 8.70 -10.28
CA GLN A 165 7.40 9.37 -11.16
C GLN A 165 6.76 10.63 -10.54
N SER A 166 7.23 11.03 -9.35
CA SER A 166 6.82 12.24 -8.63
C SER A 166 7.91 13.31 -8.72
N ARG A 167 7.50 14.58 -8.64
CA ARG A 167 8.42 15.72 -8.82
C ARG A 167 9.56 15.69 -7.80
N LYS A 168 10.75 16.14 -8.20
CA LYS A 168 11.87 16.33 -7.28
C LYS A 168 11.47 17.36 -6.21
N SER A 169 11.51 16.94 -4.95
CA SER A 169 11.26 17.77 -3.78
C SER A 169 11.85 17.06 -2.57
N PHE A 170 12.43 17.81 -1.63
CA PHE A 170 12.92 17.28 -0.36
C PHE A 170 11.83 16.49 0.39
N LEU A 171 10.60 17.01 0.40
CA LEU A 171 9.45 16.38 1.07
C LEU A 171 9.03 15.05 0.44
N LYS A 172 9.37 14.81 -0.83
CA LYS A 172 9.07 13.53 -1.49
C LYS A 172 9.90 12.39 -0.88
N ASN A 173 11.18 12.66 -0.62
CA ASN A 173 12.08 11.66 -0.05
C ASN A 173 11.70 11.35 1.40
N ILE A 174 11.24 12.34 2.16
CA ILE A 174 10.71 12.13 3.52
C ILE A 174 9.50 11.18 3.51
N GLU A 175 8.57 11.34 2.58
CA GLU A 175 7.42 10.43 2.47
C GLU A 175 7.85 9.00 2.19
N THR A 176 8.80 8.80 1.27
CA THR A 176 9.36 7.47 0.99
C THR A 176 10.09 6.89 2.18
N ILE A 177 10.84 7.69 2.94
CA ILE A 177 11.51 7.25 4.18
C ILE A 177 10.47 6.85 5.23
N PHE A 178 9.41 7.65 5.42
CA PHE A 178 8.34 7.32 6.38
C PHE A 178 7.67 5.99 6.06
N TRP A 179 7.35 5.77 4.78
CA TRP A 179 6.81 4.51 4.31
C TRP A 179 7.78 3.34 4.50
N PHE A 180 9.05 3.53 4.17
CA PHE A 180 10.09 2.52 4.38
C PHE A 180 10.23 2.15 5.86
N LEU A 181 10.24 3.13 6.76
CA LEU A 181 10.25 2.89 8.21
C LEU A 181 9.00 2.14 8.68
N GLY A 182 7.83 2.43 8.09
CA GLY A 182 6.61 1.69 8.36
C GLY A 182 6.71 0.22 7.92
N ILE A 183 7.33 -0.06 6.77
CA ILE A 183 7.59 -1.42 6.29
C ILE A 183 8.54 -2.17 7.24
N VAL A 184 9.66 -1.54 7.60
CA VAL A 184 10.62 -2.10 8.57
C VAL A 184 9.94 -2.36 9.92
N LEU A 185 9.07 -1.46 10.37
CA LEU A 185 8.33 -1.64 11.63
C LEU A 185 7.35 -2.80 11.56
N LEU A 186 6.55 -2.92 10.50
CA LEU A 186 5.62 -4.04 10.34
C LEU A 186 6.37 -5.38 10.31
N HIS A 187 7.48 -5.45 9.59
CA HIS A 187 8.32 -6.64 9.54
C HIS A 187 9.02 -6.92 10.89
N GLY A 188 9.58 -5.90 11.54
CA GLY A 188 10.20 -6.07 12.86
C GLY A 188 9.21 -6.51 13.93
N VAL A 189 7.96 -6.02 13.88
CA VAL A 189 6.86 -6.51 14.73
C VAL A 189 6.59 -7.98 14.44
N TYR A 190 6.51 -8.40 13.18
CA TYR A 190 6.36 -9.82 12.82
C TYR A 190 7.48 -10.68 13.43
N ASN A 191 8.74 -10.29 13.22
CA ASN A 191 9.89 -11.00 13.77
C ASN A 191 9.79 -11.11 15.29
N ARG A 192 9.39 -10.02 15.98
CA ARG A 192 9.18 -10.04 17.42
C ARG A 192 8.06 -10.99 17.85
N LEU A 193 6.96 -11.08 17.12
CA LEU A 193 5.82 -11.96 17.45
C LEU A 193 6.21 -13.45 17.36
N LEU A 194 7.16 -13.80 16.49
CA LEU A 194 7.68 -15.16 16.36
C LEU A 194 8.82 -15.51 17.32
N ILE A 195 9.56 -14.52 17.81
CA ILE A 195 10.62 -14.74 18.79
C ILE A 195 9.99 -15.14 20.13
N GLY A 196 10.35 -16.34 20.62
CA GLY A 196 10.07 -16.78 21.98
C GLY A 196 8.83 -17.67 22.17
N SER A 197 8.30 -18.29 21.10
CA SER A 197 7.26 -19.34 21.15
C SER A 197 6.15 -19.08 22.19
N GLY A 198 5.63 -17.86 22.19
CA GLY A 198 4.59 -17.41 23.13
C GLY A 198 3.40 -16.83 22.39
N GLU A 199 2.42 -16.32 23.14
CA GLU A 199 1.11 -15.84 22.66
C GLU A 199 1.18 -14.78 21.54
N GLY A 200 2.35 -14.19 21.27
CA GLY A 200 2.59 -13.29 20.15
C GLY A 200 2.15 -13.83 18.78
N ILE A 201 2.24 -15.16 18.58
CA ILE A 201 1.83 -15.81 17.33
C ILE A 201 0.35 -15.52 16.99
N LEU A 202 -0.51 -15.41 18.01
CA LEU A 202 -1.95 -15.15 17.85
C LEU A 202 -2.27 -13.77 17.24
N PHE A 203 -1.30 -12.86 17.27
CA PHE A 203 -1.45 -11.51 16.71
C PHE A 203 -0.95 -11.40 15.26
N VAL A 204 -0.35 -12.46 14.71
CA VAL A 204 0.16 -12.48 13.33
C VAL A 204 -0.95 -12.24 12.28
N PRO A 205 -2.16 -12.82 12.39
CA PRO A 205 -3.25 -12.55 11.43
C PRO A 205 -3.65 -11.07 11.36
N ILE A 206 -3.61 -10.35 12.50
CA ILE A 206 -3.92 -8.91 12.54
C ILE A 206 -2.87 -8.13 11.73
N LEU A 207 -1.60 -8.46 11.93
CA LEU A 207 -0.49 -7.83 11.22
C LEU A 207 -0.57 -8.08 9.70
N LEU A 208 -0.86 -9.32 9.30
CA LEU A 208 -1.09 -9.69 7.90
C LEU A 208 -2.30 -8.94 7.32
N GLY A 209 -3.38 -8.81 8.07
CA GLY A 209 -4.56 -8.04 7.70
C GLY A 209 -4.27 -6.57 7.45
N VAL A 210 -3.47 -5.93 8.31
CA VAL A 210 -3.03 -4.53 8.12
C VAL A 210 -2.20 -4.40 6.84
N ALA A 211 -1.19 -5.24 6.65
CA ALA A 211 -0.36 -5.21 5.45
C ALA A 211 -1.17 -5.46 4.17
N PHE A 212 -2.12 -6.40 4.22
CA PHE A 212 -3.02 -6.71 3.11
C PHE A 212 -3.95 -5.53 2.76
N ILE A 213 -4.57 -4.88 3.73
CA ILE A 213 -5.45 -3.72 3.49
C ILE A 213 -4.65 -2.57 2.87
N ILE A 214 -3.43 -2.31 3.34
CA ILE A 214 -2.56 -1.30 2.74
C ILE A 214 -2.29 -1.64 1.28
N LEU A 215 -1.89 -2.88 0.99
CA LEU A 215 -1.63 -3.35 -0.36
C LEU A 215 -2.86 -3.21 -1.28
N GLU A 216 -4.06 -3.60 -0.81
CA GLU A 216 -5.33 -3.43 -1.54
C GLU A 216 -5.62 -1.97 -1.89
N VAL A 217 -5.38 -1.05 -0.96
CA VAL A 217 -5.57 0.39 -1.20
C VAL A 217 -4.57 0.91 -2.24
N LEU A 218 -3.28 0.54 -2.13
CA LEU A 218 -2.27 0.93 -3.10
C LEU A 218 -2.53 0.34 -4.48
N MET A 219 -3.09 -0.86 -4.52
CA MET A 219 -3.53 -1.47 -5.76
C MET A 219 -4.63 -0.66 -6.43
N VAL A 220 -5.67 -0.27 -5.69
CA VAL A 220 -6.71 0.59 -6.27
C VAL A 220 -6.11 1.89 -6.79
N GLN A 221 -5.16 2.48 -6.04
CA GLN A 221 -4.45 3.67 -6.50
C GLN A 221 -3.68 3.45 -7.79
N SER A 222 -3.07 2.27 -7.97
CA SER A 222 -2.33 1.94 -9.20
C SER A 222 -3.26 1.85 -10.42
N GLN A 223 -4.50 1.37 -10.25
CA GLN A 223 -5.49 1.23 -11.34
C GLN A 223 -6.22 2.53 -11.73
N VAL A 224 -6.26 3.51 -10.82
CA VAL A 224 -6.87 4.82 -11.10
C VAL A 224 -5.87 5.86 -11.57
N THR A 225 -4.57 5.57 -11.46
CA THR A 225 -3.48 6.43 -11.92
C THR A 225 -3.17 6.12 -13.38
N LEU A 226 -3.05 7.16 -14.22
CA LEU A 226 -2.66 6.97 -15.61
C LEU A 226 -1.19 6.52 -15.72
N PRO A 227 -0.83 5.73 -16.76
CA PRO A 227 0.56 5.46 -17.09
C PRO A 227 1.39 6.74 -17.17
N PHE A 228 2.63 6.67 -16.69
CA PHE A 228 3.46 7.87 -16.54
C PHE A 228 3.83 8.51 -17.86
N GLU A 229 3.99 7.73 -18.93
CA GLU A 229 4.20 8.24 -20.29
C GLU A 229 3.07 9.17 -20.76
N ILE A 230 1.80 8.84 -20.47
CA ILE A 230 0.65 9.69 -20.80
C ILE A 230 0.72 11.00 -20.00
N LEU A 231 1.14 10.94 -18.74
CA LEU A 231 1.34 12.14 -17.93
C LEU A 231 2.48 13.01 -18.47
N GLN A 232 3.60 12.39 -18.84
CA GLN A 232 4.77 13.09 -19.38
C GLN A 232 4.50 13.72 -20.74
N ALA A 233 3.65 13.12 -21.58
CA ALA A 233 3.18 13.74 -22.83
C ALA A 233 2.51 15.11 -22.59
N GLY A 234 1.89 15.32 -21.42
CA GLY A 234 1.34 16.60 -20.97
C GLY A 234 2.25 17.40 -20.02
N GLY A 235 3.52 17.02 -19.83
CA GLY A 235 4.43 17.68 -18.87
C GLY A 235 4.05 17.49 -17.39
N LEU A 236 3.21 16.50 -17.09
CA LEU A 236 2.65 16.22 -15.77
C LEU A 236 3.41 15.11 -15.05
N PHE A 237 3.44 15.20 -13.72
CA PHE A 237 3.88 14.13 -12.84
C PHE A 237 2.67 13.55 -12.09
N ILE A 238 2.86 12.41 -11.42
CA ILE A 238 1.81 11.76 -10.62
C ILE A 238 1.19 12.72 -9.60
N ASP A 239 2.02 13.59 -9.03
CA ASP A 239 1.60 14.58 -8.05
C ASP A 239 0.61 15.61 -8.60
N ASP A 240 0.81 16.01 -9.85
CA ASP A 240 -0.06 16.94 -10.55
C ASP A 240 -1.38 16.24 -10.90
N TYR A 241 -1.28 15.00 -11.40
CA TYR A 241 -2.44 14.17 -11.72
C TYR A 241 -3.32 13.90 -10.51
N LYS A 242 -2.75 13.66 -9.32
CA LYS A 242 -3.51 13.52 -8.06
C LYS A 242 -4.35 14.75 -7.74
N ILE A 243 -3.89 15.95 -8.10
CA ILE A 243 -4.65 17.20 -7.90
C ILE A 243 -5.76 17.30 -8.95
N ILE A 244 -5.46 17.01 -10.23
CA ILE A 244 -6.43 17.02 -11.33
C ILE A 244 -7.55 16.01 -11.09
N GLN A 245 -7.21 14.77 -10.74
CA GLN A 245 -8.17 13.72 -10.43
C GLN A 245 -9.06 14.09 -9.23
N LYS A 246 -8.50 14.78 -8.24
CA LYS A 246 -9.29 15.28 -7.11
C LYS A 246 -10.27 16.38 -7.54
N TYR A 247 -9.86 17.28 -8.44
CA TYR A 247 -10.75 18.27 -9.03
C TYR A 247 -11.88 17.62 -9.85
N SER A 248 -11.55 16.72 -10.77
CA SER A 248 -12.56 16.07 -11.63
C SER A 248 -13.66 15.39 -10.81
N ARG A 249 -13.29 14.79 -9.66
CA ARG A 249 -14.26 14.26 -8.69
C ARG A 249 -15.10 15.34 -8.00
N TYR A 250 -14.50 16.48 -7.69
CA TYR A 250 -15.19 17.64 -7.10
C TYR A 250 -16.19 18.26 -8.07
N ASP A 251 -15.78 18.50 -9.31
CA ASP A 251 -16.64 19.00 -10.38
C ASP A 251 -17.82 18.04 -10.63
N SER A 252 -17.56 16.74 -10.83
CA SER A 252 -18.61 15.74 -11.03
C SER A 252 -19.65 15.71 -9.89
N TRP A 253 -19.20 15.82 -8.64
CA TRP A 253 -20.10 15.87 -7.49
C TRP A 253 -20.91 17.17 -7.41
N MET A 254 -20.32 18.32 -7.74
CA MET A 254 -21.07 19.58 -7.75
C MET A 254 -22.12 19.58 -8.84
N ARG A 255 -21.74 19.15 -10.05
CA ARG A 255 -22.67 19.02 -11.17
C ARG A 255 -23.83 18.13 -10.78
N SER A 256 -23.58 16.99 -10.15
CA SER A 256 -24.66 16.11 -9.67
C SER A 256 -25.48 16.63 -8.49
N ALA A 257 -24.93 17.53 -7.66
CA ALA A 257 -25.70 18.19 -6.61
C ALA A 257 -26.59 19.32 -7.18
N GLN A 258 -26.16 19.95 -8.27
CA GLN A 258 -26.84 21.06 -8.92
C GLN A 258 -27.81 20.61 -10.03
N SER A 259 -27.43 19.60 -10.81
CA SER A 259 -28.23 18.98 -11.86
C SER A 259 -29.10 17.89 -11.24
N LYS A 260 -30.37 17.79 -11.67
CA LYS A 260 -31.25 16.66 -11.33
C LYS A 260 -30.85 15.37 -12.05
N GLU A 261 -29.63 15.28 -12.58
CA GLU A 261 -29.18 14.10 -13.31
C GLU A 261 -29.07 12.89 -12.37
N LYS A 262 -29.58 11.75 -12.83
CA LYS A 262 -29.43 10.49 -12.11
C LYS A 262 -27.97 10.05 -12.16
N VAL A 263 -27.20 10.38 -11.12
CA VAL A 263 -25.84 9.87 -10.96
C VAL A 263 -25.88 8.36 -10.86
N ARG A 264 -25.17 7.67 -11.75
CA ARG A 264 -24.98 6.22 -11.66
C ARG A 264 -24.35 5.88 -10.31
N VAL A 265 -25.02 5.08 -9.48
CA VAL A 265 -24.49 4.62 -8.19
C VAL A 265 -23.32 3.68 -8.46
N VAL A 266 -22.11 4.09 -8.07
CA VAL A 266 -20.93 3.24 -8.12
C VAL A 266 -20.67 2.74 -6.71
N PRO A 267 -20.73 1.42 -6.47
CA PRO A 267 -20.49 0.87 -5.13
C PRO A 267 -19.00 0.87 -4.80
N ALA A 268 -18.68 1.08 -3.52
CA ALA A 268 -17.31 1.04 -3.01
C ALA A 268 -16.68 -0.37 -3.08
N PHE A 269 -17.52 -1.39 -2.93
CA PHE A 269 -17.13 -2.80 -2.97
C PHE A 269 -17.67 -3.46 -4.25
N ARG A 270 -16.86 -4.33 -4.84
CA ARG A 270 -17.28 -5.23 -5.90
C ARG A 270 -18.15 -6.36 -5.31
N PRO A 271 -19.10 -6.91 -6.08
CA PRO A 271 -19.85 -8.07 -5.63
C PRO A 271 -18.91 -9.26 -5.38
N LEU A 272 -19.23 -10.05 -4.37
CA LEU A 272 -18.49 -11.26 -4.05
C LEU A 272 -18.72 -12.31 -5.15
N SER A 273 -17.65 -12.98 -5.57
CA SER A 273 -17.75 -14.10 -6.49
C SER A 273 -18.25 -15.34 -5.75
N PRO A 274 -19.29 -16.05 -6.26
CA PRO A 274 -19.80 -17.27 -5.62
C PRO A 274 -18.71 -18.31 -5.34
N GLY A 275 -17.78 -18.49 -6.28
CA GLY A 275 -16.66 -19.42 -6.11
C GLY A 275 -15.70 -19.01 -4.98
N ARG A 276 -15.41 -17.72 -4.85
CA ARG A 276 -14.58 -17.21 -3.73
C ARG A 276 -15.29 -17.37 -2.40
N THR A 277 -16.57 -17.04 -2.36
CA THR A 277 -17.40 -17.20 -1.16
C THR A 277 -17.45 -18.66 -0.72
N LEU A 278 -17.63 -19.61 -1.65
CA LEU A 278 -17.60 -21.04 -1.34
C LEU A 278 -16.26 -21.47 -0.74
N ILE A 279 -15.14 -21.09 -1.35
CA ILE A 279 -13.79 -21.39 -0.84
C ILE A 279 -13.61 -20.80 0.57
N SER A 280 -14.01 -19.55 0.78
CA SER A 280 -13.92 -18.91 2.10
C SER A 280 -14.77 -19.64 3.15
N ILE A 281 -15.98 -20.10 2.81
CA ILE A 281 -16.83 -20.88 3.73
C ILE A 281 -16.13 -22.19 4.13
N LEU A 282 -15.55 -22.91 3.17
CA LEU A 282 -14.80 -24.14 3.45
C LEU A 282 -13.60 -23.87 4.36
N LEU A 283 -12.86 -22.78 4.11
CA LEU A 283 -11.71 -22.38 4.92
C LEU A 283 -12.10 -21.97 6.35
N PHE A 284 -13.24 -21.30 6.55
CA PHE A 284 -13.79 -21.00 7.88
C PHE A 284 -14.39 -22.23 8.57
N GLY A 285 -14.73 -23.29 7.83
CA GLY A 285 -15.16 -24.57 8.40
C GLY A 285 -14.03 -25.31 9.13
N ILE A 286 -12.78 -25.18 8.67
CA ILE A 286 -11.62 -25.86 9.28
C ILE A 286 -11.42 -25.45 10.75
N PRO A 287 -11.37 -24.14 11.10
CA PRO A 287 -11.25 -23.71 12.49
C PRO A 287 -12.39 -24.19 13.39
N ILE A 288 -13.63 -24.23 12.87
CA ILE A 288 -14.80 -24.71 13.62
C ILE A 288 -14.65 -26.21 13.93
N PHE A 289 -14.20 -26.98 12.95
CA PHE A 289 -13.91 -28.41 13.13
C PHE A 289 -12.77 -28.61 14.15
N CYS A 290 -11.65 -27.90 13.99
CA CYS A 290 -10.51 -28.00 14.90
C CYS A 290 -10.81 -27.51 16.32
N ALA A 291 -11.70 -26.52 16.48
CA ALA A 291 -12.17 -26.07 17.78
C ALA A 291 -12.87 -27.20 18.55
N ASN A 292 -13.56 -28.12 17.86
CA ASN A 292 -14.19 -29.27 18.51
C ASN A 292 -13.15 -30.16 19.19
N PHE A 293 -12.06 -30.50 18.50
CA PHE A 293 -10.96 -31.28 19.10
C PHE A 293 -10.31 -30.52 20.25
N TYR A 294 -10.08 -29.21 20.09
CA TYR A 294 -9.43 -28.40 21.11
C TYR A 294 -10.25 -28.32 22.42
N PHE A 295 -11.57 -28.15 22.33
CA PHE A 295 -12.41 -27.97 23.52
C PHE A 295 -12.89 -29.28 24.14
N PHE A 296 -13.11 -30.33 23.33
CA PHE A 296 -13.76 -31.56 23.82
C PHE A 296 -12.82 -32.75 23.97
N THR A 297 -11.74 -32.82 23.18
CA THR A 297 -10.78 -33.95 23.19
C THR A 297 -9.35 -33.47 22.92
N PRO A 298 -8.79 -32.54 23.71
CA PRO A 298 -7.49 -31.93 23.44
C PRO A 298 -6.33 -32.94 23.43
N GLU A 299 -6.46 -34.06 24.15
CA GLU A 299 -5.49 -35.16 24.19
C GLU A 299 -5.29 -35.85 22.83
N LEU A 300 -6.27 -35.77 21.93
CA LEU A 300 -6.15 -36.34 20.58
C LEU A 300 -5.24 -35.50 19.67
N ILE A 301 -5.03 -34.22 19.98
CA ILE A 301 -4.21 -33.31 19.14
C ILE A 301 -2.76 -33.79 19.08
N PRO A 302 -2.01 -33.91 20.19
CA PRO A 302 -0.63 -34.40 20.15
C PRO A 302 -0.54 -35.90 19.77
N TYR A 303 -1.63 -36.66 19.93
CA TYR A 303 -1.70 -38.06 19.49
C TYR A 303 -1.69 -38.20 17.97
N TYR A 304 -2.48 -37.40 17.26
CA TYR A 304 -2.53 -37.43 15.78
C TYR A 304 -1.51 -36.52 15.11
N LEU A 305 -1.10 -35.43 15.78
CA LEU A 305 -0.14 -34.45 15.28
C LEU A 305 1.07 -34.47 16.20
N GLU A 306 1.96 -35.43 15.95
CA GLU A 306 3.14 -35.64 16.78
C GLU A 306 3.98 -34.36 16.90
N ASN A 307 4.45 -34.06 18.11
CA ASN A 307 5.32 -32.92 18.42
C ASN A 307 4.72 -31.53 18.13
N ILE A 308 3.39 -31.41 18.01
CA ILE A 308 2.73 -30.09 17.93
C ILE A 308 2.42 -29.56 19.34
N ASP A 309 2.73 -28.28 19.55
CA ASP A 309 2.22 -27.52 20.69
C ASP A 309 0.81 -26.97 20.40
N PHE A 310 -0.01 -26.81 21.44
CA PHE A 310 -1.36 -26.24 21.33
C PHE A 310 -1.37 -24.85 20.69
N LEU A 311 -0.38 -24.00 20.98
CA LEU A 311 -0.31 -22.68 20.36
C LEU A 311 -0.07 -22.77 18.84
N LEU A 312 0.83 -23.65 18.42
CA LEU A 312 1.08 -23.92 17.00
C LEU A 312 -0.15 -24.55 16.32
N PHE A 313 -0.87 -25.42 17.03
CA PHE A 313 -2.13 -25.98 16.55
C PHE A 313 -3.16 -24.89 16.26
N ILE A 314 -3.40 -23.97 17.22
CA ILE A 314 -4.31 -22.84 17.04
C ILE A 314 -3.86 -21.99 15.85
N ALA A 315 -2.58 -21.62 15.79
CA ALA A 315 -2.05 -20.77 14.72
C ALA A 315 -2.21 -21.41 13.33
N LEU A 316 -1.89 -22.70 13.18
CA LEU A 316 -1.86 -23.39 11.88
C LEU A 316 -3.22 -23.88 11.41
N PHE A 317 -4.07 -24.35 12.32
CA PHE A 317 -5.32 -25.04 11.96
C PHE A 317 -6.56 -24.20 12.25
N MET A 318 -6.45 -23.13 13.05
CA MET A 318 -7.57 -22.23 13.33
C MET A 318 -7.33 -20.84 12.73
N GLU A 319 -6.22 -20.20 13.05
CA GLU A 319 -5.98 -18.82 12.60
C GLU A 319 -5.60 -18.74 11.12
N TYR A 320 -4.67 -19.57 10.67
CA TYR A 320 -4.19 -19.53 9.29
C TYR A 320 -5.28 -19.86 8.25
N PRO A 321 -6.15 -20.88 8.44
CA PRO A 321 -7.26 -21.12 7.52
C PRO A 321 -8.30 -19.99 7.55
N ALA A 322 -8.60 -19.44 8.72
CA ALA A 322 -9.47 -18.26 8.82
C ALA A 322 -8.88 -17.05 8.07
N TRP A 323 -7.57 -16.82 8.21
CA TRP A 323 -6.83 -15.81 7.48
C TRP A 323 -6.91 -16.01 5.96
N LEU A 324 -6.69 -17.24 5.47
CA LEU A 324 -6.86 -17.56 4.06
C LEU A 324 -8.31 -17.31 3.60
N GLY A 325 -9.29 -17.65 4.43
CA GLY A 325 -10.71 -17.39 4.17
C GLY A 325 -10.99 -15.90 3.96
N ILE A 326 -10.45 -15.05 4.83
CA ILE A 326 -10.50 -13.57 4.71
C ILE A 326 -9.81 -13.11 3.41
N LEU A 327 -8.61 -13.62 3.15
CA LEU A 327 -7.80 -13.24 1.99
C LEU A 327 -8.51 -13.55 0.67
N PHE A 328 -9.11 -14.75 0.52
CA PHE A 328 -9.90 -15.10 -0.66
C PHE A 328 -11.17 -14.24 -0.82
N LEU A 329 -11.83 -13.91 0.29
CA LEU A 329 -13.06 -13.14 0.29
C LEU A 329 -12.83 -11.67 -0.08
N LEU A 330 -11.78 -11.07 0.50
CA LEU A 330 -11.52 -9.63 0.42
C LEU A 330 -10.57 -9.24 -0.71
N ARG A 331 -9.85 -10.19 -1.32
CA ARG A 331 -8.95 -9.91 -2.45
C ARG A 331 -9.67 -9.15 -3.58
N GLY A 332 -9.17 -7.96 -3.89
CA GLY A 332 -9.68 -7.12 -4.97
C GLY A 332 -11.14 -6.70 -4.78
N ILE A 333 -11.63 -6.70 -3.53
CA ILE A 333 -13.01 -6.30 -3.18
C ILE A 333 -13.24 -4.82 -3.41
N LEU A 334 -12.20 -3.98 -3.26
CA LEU A 334 -12.33 -2.55 -3.48
C LEU A 334 -12.55 -2.26 -4.98
N ASN A 335 -13.58 -1.45 -5.28
CA ASN A 335 -13.91 -1.07 -6.63
C ASN A 335 -13.13 0.19 -7.06
N PRO A 336 -12.17 0.12 -7.98
CA PRO A 336 -11.37 1.28 -8.39
C PRO A 336 -12.20 2.39 -9.02
N SER A 337 -13.29 2.05 -9.72
CA SER A 337 -14.18 3.04 -10.33
C SER A 337 -14.81 3.95 -9.27
N PHE A 338 -15.07 3.43 -8.07
CA PHE A 338 -15.52 4.25 -6.95
C PHE A 338 -14.51 5.33 -6.60
N PHE A 339 -13.23 4.98 -6.51
CA PHE A 339 -12.16 5.93 -6.15
C PHE A 339 -11.82 6.89 -7.29
N ARG A 340 -12.14 6.52 -8.54
CA ARG A 340 -12.03 7.38 -9.72
C ARG A 340 -13.13 8.44 -9.77
N GLU A 341 -14.36 8.09 -9.45
CA GLU A 341 -15.53 8.95 -9.66
C GLU A 341 -16.02 9.65 -8.38
N ARG A 342 -15.84 9.04 -7.21
CA ARG A 342 -16.47 9.51 -5.97
C ARG A 342 -15.53 10.31 -5.07
N ILE A 343 -16.13 11.30 -4.43
CA ILE A 343 -15.51 12.07 -3.36
C ILE A 343 -15.61 11.31 -2.05
N LEU A 344 -14.47 11.17 -1.37
CA LEU A 344 -14.40 10.65 -0.01
C LEU A 344 -14.42 11.75 1.06
N LYS A 345 -14.27 13.02 0.66
CA LYS A 345 -14.16 14.15 1.59
C LYS A 345 -14.67 15.46 0.98
N ILE A 346 -15.64 16.09 1.65
CA ILE A 346 -16.18 17.41 1.26
C ILE A 346 -15.03 18.43 1.10
N PRO A 347 -14.96 19.12 -0.05
CA PRO A 347 -13.96 20.16 -0.28
C PRO A 347 -14.14 21.34 0.69
N LEU A 348 -13.02 21.96 1.04
CA LEU A 348 -13.05 23.28 1.68
C LEU A 348 -12.72 24.26 0.55
N PHE A 349 -13.74 24.95 0.02
CA PHE A 349 -13.56 25.96 -1.00
C PHE A 349 -12.83 27.16 -0.39
N LEU A 350 -11.81 27.64 -1.10
CA LEU A 350 -11.03 28.81 -0.69
C LEU A 350 -11.19 29.85 -1.80
N SER A 351 -11.43 31.10 -1.43
CA SER A 351 -11.37 32.18 -2.42
C SER A 351 -9.90 32.40 -2.81
N VAL A 352 -9.64 32.49 -4.11
CA VAL A 352 -8.32 32.79 -4.65
C VAL A 352 -8.44 33.87 -5.72
N ASN A 353 -7.57 34.88 -5.64
CA ASN A 353 -7.43 35.90 -6.66
C ASN A 353 -6.17 35.57 -7.46
N LEU A 354 -6.34 35.41 -8.77
CA LEU A 354 -5.29 35.08 -9.72
C LEU A 354 -4.81 36.36 -10.41
N GLY A 355 -3.56 36.75 -10.20
CA GLY A 355 -3.00 37.99 -10.76
C GLY A 355 -2.82 39.10 -9.73
N LYS A 356 -2.35 40.25 -10.21
CA LYS A 356 -2.18 41.47 -9.39
C LYS A 356 -3.44 42.33 -9.45
N GLU A 357 -3.67 43.09 -8.38
CA GLU A 357 -4.91 43.77 -7.99
C GLU A 357 -5.79 44.33 -9.13
N GLU A 358 -5.23 45.03 -10.12
CA GLU A 358 -6.02 45.68 -11.19
C GLU A 358 -6.53 44.72 -12.28
N ASP A 359 -5.91 43.55 -12.46
CA ASP A 359 -6.29 42.54 -13.45
C ASP A 359 -6.53 41.15 -12.81
N ALA A 360 -6.85 41.15 -11.51
CA ALA A 360 -6.99 39.93 -10.73
C ALA A 360 -8.33 39.23 -11.00
N GLU A 361 -8.26 37.98 -11.47
CA GLU A 361 -9.43 37.13 -11.61
C GLU A 361 -9.79 36.51 -10.25
N SER A 362 -10.97 36.82 -9.72
CA SER A 362 -11.47 36.25 -8.47
C SER A 362 -12.19 34.92 -8.72
N THR A 363 -11.70 33.84 -8.13
CA THR A 363 -12.20 32.48 -8.34
C THR A 363 -12.03 31.61 -7.08
N LEU A 364 -12.22 30.30 -7.19
CA LEU A 364 -12.20 29.34 -6.10
C LEU A 364 -11.11 28.28 -6.28
N ALA A 365 -10.35 28.01 -5.22
CA ALA A 365 -9.46 26.86 -5.16
C ALA A 365 -10.18 25.65 -4.55
N TYR A 366 -10.54 24.69 -5.41
CA TYR A 366 -11.25 23.45 -5.03
C TYR A 366 -10.36 22.47 -4.29
N SER A 367 -9.10 22.39 -4.72
CA SER A 367 -8.11 21.53 -4.11
C SER A 367 -6.85 22.33 -3.86
N LEU A 368 -6.55 22.60 -2.60
CA LEU A 368 -5.26 23.10 -2.17
C LEU A 368 -4.41 21.95 -1.61
N SER A 369 -3.20 21.82 -2.14
CA SER A 369 -2.15 20.91 -1.67
C SER A 369 -0.86 21.70 -1.39
N ARG A 370 0.13 21.03 -0.79
CA ARG A 370 1.45 21.62 -0.61
C ARG A 370 2.19 21.95 -1.91
N ARG A 371 1.83 21.29 -3.01
CA ARG A 371 2.50 21.41 -4.32
C ARG A 371 1.84 22.40 -5.25
N GLY A 372 0.59 22.73 -4.99
CA GLY A 372 -0.22 23.53 -5.91
C GLY A 372 -1.69 23.42 -5.59
N PHE A 373 -2.48 24.08 -6.42
CA PHE A 373 -3.92 24.08 -6.34
C PHE A 373 -4.55 24.03 -7.72
N TYR A 374 -5.81 23.60 -7.76
CA TYR A 374 -6.62 23.67 -8.96
C TYR A 374 -7.71 24.72 -8.78
N SER A 375 -7.91 25.53 -9.81
CA SER A 375 -8.90 26.61 -9.85
C SER A 375 -9.60 26.63 -11.21
N PRO A 376 -10.93 26.84 -11.27
CA PRO A 376 -11.60 27.23 -12.49
C PRO A 376 -11.08 28.59 -12.91
N VAL A 377 -11.08 28.79 -14.22
CA VAL A 377 -10.57 30.00 -14.86
C VAL A 377 -11.54 30.41 -15.94
N ILE A 378 -11.82 31.71 -15.99
CA ILE A 378 -12.60 32.36 -17.03
C ILE A 378 -11.66 32.71 -18.19
N ARG A 379 -10.46 33.20 -17.87
CA ARG A 379 -9.45 33.55 -18.85
C ARG A 379 -8.47 32.41 -19.05
N GLU A 380 -8.05 32.21 -20.30
CA GLU A 380 -7.10 31.15 -20.62
C GLU A 380 -5.73 31.47 -19.99
N PRO A 381 -5.19 30.61 -19.12
CA PRO A 381 -3.89 30.86 -18.51
C PRO A 381 -2.75 30.50 -19.46
N GLU A 382 -1.75 31.38 -19.52
CA GLU A 382 -0.50 31.14 -20.22
C GLU A 382 0.39 30.20 -19.40
N LEU A 383 0.62 29.00 -19.91
CA LEU A 383 1.37 27.97 -19.21
C LEU A 383 2.84 28.38 -19.01
N GLY A 384 3.37 28.12 -17.82
CA GLY A 384 4.78 28.39 -17.48
C GLY A 384 5.07 29.80 -17.00
N ILE A 385 4.16 30.77 -17.20
CA ILE A 385 4.36 32.15 -16.74
C ILE A 385 3.97 32.28 -15.26
N PRO A 386 4.91 32.65 -14.36
CA PRO A 386 4.58 32.82 -12.95
C PRO A 386 3.64 34.00 -12.73
N LEU A 387 2.63 33.82 -11.88
CA LEU A 387 1.77 34.88 -11.38
C LEU A 387 1.72 34.88 -9.85
N PHE A 388 1.36 36.03 -9.28
CA PHE A 388 1.06 36.11 -7.86
C PHE A 388 -0.42 35.82 -7.63
N VAL A 389 -0.69 35.06 -6.58
CA VAL A 389 -2.04 34.72 -6.15
C VAL A 389 -2.23 35.08 -4.69
N SER A 390 -3.48 35.43 -4.36
CA SER A 390 -3.88 35.76 -2.99
C SER A 390 -5.01 34.85 -2.57
N PHE A 391 -4.90 34.23 -1.39
CA PHE A 391 -5.92 33.35 -0.83
C PHE A 391 -6.65 34.02 0.32
N TYR A 392 -7.97 33.83 0.40
CA TYR A 392 -8.76 34.17 1.58
C TYR A 392 -9.36 32.90 2.20
N VAL A 393 -9.02 32.65 3.47
CA VAL A 393 -9.39 31.44 4.20
C VAL A 393 -9.86 31.79 5.60
N ALA A 394 -11.16 31.66 5.85
CA ALA A 394 -11.79 31.83 7.17
C ALA A 394 -11.32 33.11 7.91
N GLY A 395 -11.48 34.27 7.27
CA GLY A 395 -11.13 35.57 7.88
C GLY A 395 -9.67 35.97 7.78
N ARG A 396 -8.78 35.17 7.16
CA ARG A 396 -7.37 35.54 6.94
C ARG A 396 -7.02 35.58 5.46
N THR A 397 -6.30 36.62 5.07
CA THR A 397 -5.76 36.81 3.72
C THR A 397 -4.28 36.41 3.68
N PHE A 398 -3.89 35.68 2.64
CA PHE A 398 -2.52 35.29 2.34
C PHE A 398 -2.17 35.80 0.95
N GLN A 399 -1.48 36.93 0.89
CA GLN A 399 -1.14 37.62 -0.36
C GLN A 399 0.24 37.22 -0.89
N ASN A 400 0.51 37.58 -2.14
CA ASN A 400 1.82 37.48 -2.79
C ASN A 400 2.40 36.05 -2.80
N ILE A 401 1.55 35.04 -2.99
CA ILE A 401 2.00 33.66 -3.17
C ILE A 401 2.29 33.45 -4.65
N LEU A 402 3.53 33.12 -4.99
CA LEU A 402 3.91 32.81 -6.36
C LEU A 402 3.32 31.46 -6.79
N ALA A 403 2.67 31.42 -7.94
CA ALA A 403 2.13 30.22 -8.56
C ALA A 403 2.39 30.19 -10.06
N ILE A 404 2.56 29.00 -10.64
CA ILE A 404 2.83 28.80 -12.06
C ILE A 404 1.76 27.88 -12.63
N PRO A 405 0.98 28.30 -13.65
CA PRO A 405 0.03 27.45 -14.34
C PRO A 405 0.79 26.41 -15.17
N VAL A 406 0.42 25.14 -15.01
CA VAL A 406 1.20 24.01 -15.55
C VAL A 406 0.35 23.05 -16.36
N TRP A 407 -0.97 23.19 -16.26
CA TRP A 407 -1.94 22.47 -17.06
C TRP A 407 -3.23 23.24 -17.07
N LYS A 408 -3.94 23.18 -18.20
CA LYS A 408 -5.26 23.80 -18.37
C LYS A 408 -6.19 22.82 -19.07
N ASN A 409 -7.46 22.90 -18.69
CA ASN A 409 -8.59 22.31 -19.38
C ASN A 409 -9.50 23.47 -19.73
N PHE A 410 -9.21 24.11 -20.86
CA PHE A 410 -9.90 25.32 -21.30
C PHE A 410 -10.64 24.97 -22.58
N ARG A 411 -11.97 25.12 -22.59
CA ARG A 411 -12.83 24.81 -23.73
C ARG A 411 -13.73 26.02 -23.99
N PRO A 412 -13.26 27.01 -24.77
CA PRO A 412 -14.04 28.22 -25.05
C PRO A 412 -15.31 27.90 -25.86
N ASP A 413 -15.29 26.81 -26.62
CA ASP A 413 -16.39 26.40 -27.51
C ASP A 413 -17.55 25.69 -26.79
N ASP A 414 -17.39 25.35 -25.50
CA ASP A 414 -18.43 24.70 -24.70
C ASP A 414 -18.79 25.59 -23.49
N PRO A 415 -19.84 26.43 -23.60
CA PRO A 415 -20.23 27.36 -22.53
C PRO A 415 -20.70 26.64 -21.25
N GLN A 416 -21.05 25.36 -21.33
CA GLN A 416 -21.46 24.54 -20.18
C GLN A 416 -20.26 23.85 -19.52
N PHE A 417 -19.07 24.00 -20.09
CA PHE A 417 -17.84 23.43 -19.57
C PHE A 417 -17.12 24.39 -18.61
N GLU A 418 -17.08 24.03 -17.33
CA GLU A 418 -16.21 24.72 -16.37
C GLU A 418 -14.73 24.52 -16.71
N SER A 419 -14.16 25.53 -17.38
CA SER A 419 -12.75 25.59 -17.68
C SER A 419 -11.93 25.80 -16.40
N GLY A 420 -10.74 25.20 -16.34
CA GLY A 420 -9.90 25.29 -15.15
C GLY A 420 -8.44 24.97 -15.39
N ALA A 421 -7.60 25.35 -14.43
CA ALA A 421 -6.17 25.18 -14.52
C ALA A 421 -5.54 24.71 -13.21
N LEU A 422 -4.45 23.96 -13.37
CA LEU A 422 -3.58 23.54 -12.30
C LEU A 422 -2.46 24.55 -12.15
N TYR A 423 -2.35 25.10 -10.94
CA TYR A 423 -1.30 26.03 -10.54
C TYR A 423 -0.35 25.36 -9.55
N ARG A 424 0.95 25.45 -9.81
CA ARG A 424 2.02 24.90 -8.97
C ARG A 424 2.62 25.99 -8.10
N PHE A 425 2.93 25.65 -6.85
CA PHE A 425 3.75 26.51 -6.00
C PHE A 425 5.25 26.20 -6.20
N PRO A 426 6.07 27.17 -6.61
CA PRO A 426 7.53 27.00 -6.63
C PRO A 426 8.09 26.82 -5.21
N LYS A 427 7.50 27.51 -4.23
CA LYS A 427 7.81 27.41 -2.81
C LYS A 427 6.55 27.08 -2.03
N VAL A 428 6.62 26.07 -1.16
CA VAL A 428 5.47 25.61 -0.37
C VAL A 428 4.97 26.75 0.55
N PRO A 429 3.69 27.18 0.44
CA PRO A 429 3.15 28.25 1.27
C PRO A 429 2.72 27.71 2.64
N PHE A 430 3.69 27.38 3.51
CA PHE A 430 3.43 26.75 4.81
C PHE A 430 2.43 27.50 5.68
N ARG A 431 2.48 28.85 5.71
CA ARG A 431 1.55 29.67 6.51
C ARG A 431 0.09 29.45 6.11
N LEU A 432 -0.20 29.46 4.81
CA LEU A 432 -1.53 29.20 4.25
C LEU A 432 -1.98 27.76 4.58
N LEU A 433 -1.09 26.78 4.40
CA LEU A 433 -1.41 25.37 4.60
C LEU A 433 -1.70 25.06 6.07
N LEU A 434 -0.86 25.54 6.99
CA LEU A 434 -1.03 25.36 8.44
C LEU A 434 -2.33 26.02 8.93
N TRP A 435 -2.63 27.22 8.46
CA TRP A 435 -3.89 27.89 8.79
C TRP A 435 -5.11 27.12 8.27
N ARG A 436 -5.06 26.68 7.02
CA ARG A 436 -6.13 25.84 6.47
C ARG A 436 -6.32 24.56 7.27
N TRP A 437 -5.23 23.91 7.68
CA TRP A 437 -5.31 22.69 8.48
C TRP A 437 -5.92 22.96 9.85
N SER A 438 -5.53 24.04 10.53
CA SER A 438 -6.12 24.39 11.82
C SER A 438 -7.62 24.70 11.71
N VAL A 439 -8.04 25.45 10.70
CA VAL A 439 -9.47 25.70 10.39
C VAL A 439 -10.21 24.39 10.17
N ARG A 440 -9.63 23.49 9.37
CA ARG A 440 -10.24 22.19 9.07
C ARG A 440 -10.37 21.29 10.29
N ILE A 441 -9.33 21.22 11.12
CA ILE A 441 -9.34 20.43 12.35
C ILE A 441 -10.43 20.96 13.29
N ARG A 442 -10.50 22.29 13.49
CA ARG A 442 -11.57 22.91 14.30
C ARG A 442 -12.96 22.58 13.77
N GLN A 443 -13.15 22.65 12.46
CA GLN A 443 -14.43 22.29 11.84
C GLN A 443 -14.78 20.81 12.03
N GLN A 444 -13.81 19.91 11.89
CA GLN A 444 -14.03 18.48 12.12
C GLN A 444 -14.36 18.18 13.58
N ILE A 445 -13.65 18.78 14.53
CA ILE A 445 -13.94 18.64 15.96
C ILE A 445 -15.36 19.14 16.25
N ARG A 446 -15.73 20.34 15.76
CA ARG A 446 -17.08 20.89 15.95
C ARG A 446 -18.14 19.97 15.35
N ASN A 447 -17.96 19.48 14.13
CA ASN A 447 -18.91 18.59 13.48
C ASN A 447 -19.07 17.28 14.27
N SER A 448 -17.97 16.68 14.72
CA SER A 448 -18.01 15.48 15.57
C SER A 448 -18.78 15.75 16.86
N LEU A 449 -18.48 16.86 17.56
CA LEU A 449 -19.20 17.24 18.79
C LEU A 449 -20.69 17.45 18.54
N THR A 450 -21.09 18.12 17.45
CA THR A 450 -22.51 18.30 17.10
C THR A 450 -23.21 16.97 16.84
N VAL A 451 -22.54 15.99 16.23
CA VAL A 451 -23.10 14.63 16.04
C VAL A 451 -23.23 13.89 17.37
N PHE A 452 -22.26 14.02 18.27
CA PHE A 452 -22.34 13.44 19.62
C PHE A 452 -23.41 14.08 20.51
N LEU A 453 -23.65 15.40 20.33
CA LEU A 453 -24.65 16.17 21.09
C LEU A 453 -26.06 16.07 20.50
N ARG A 454 -26.21 15.80 19.20
CA ARG A 454 -27.46 15.32 18.61
C ARG A 454 -27.63 13.82 18.90
N LYS A 455 -27.80 13.49 20.16
CA LYS A 455 -28.62 12.34 20.54
C LYS A 455 -30.08 12.83 20.55
N GLU A 456 -30.73 12.73 19.40
CA GLU A 456 -32.19 12.65 19.28
C GLU A 456 -32.52 11.34 18.58
#